data_AF-A0A7S1M290-F1
#
_entry.id   AF-A0A7S1M290-F1
#
_cell.length_a   1.000
_cell.length_b   1.000
_cell.length_c   1.000
_cell.angle_alpha   90.00
_cell.angle_beta   90.00
_cell.angle_gamma   90.00
#
_symmetry.space_group_name_H-M   'P 1'
#
loop_
_entity.id
_entity.type
_entity.pdbx_description
1 polymer ?
#
loop_
_entity_poly.entity_id
_entity_poly.type
_entity_poly.pdbx_seq_one_letter_code
_entity_poly.pdbx_strand_id
1 'polypeptide(L)'
;GALVLEIAFDGGVTRTRREAATTGGSILLTGVKVPSPRPWSLEDPQLHTVAVSTGGATVIERFGLRHWSADSASSRVALNGRVVKLHGWNHHTQWPDTGASPTAEQMDGDLRLLREAGANYVRGAHYPQDQRWLDRLDEAGMAMWEETLGPSTTVENLQDWGYFMKYQLQQLDEVLDTSLNHPSIMTWGWFNEGPSDNALACPAYAAC
;
A
#
# COMPACT_ATOMS: atom_id res chain seq x y z
N GLY A 1 -15.34 -26.28 6.15
CA GLY A 1 -16.76 -26.08 6.49
C GLY A 1 -17.23 -24.79 5.86
N ALA A 2 -18.55 -24.63 5.64
CA ALA A 2 -19.09 -23.35 5.21
C ALA A 2 -19.20 -22.41 6.41
N LEU A 3 -18.67 -21.20 6.29
CA LEU A 3 -18.82 -20.13 7.27
C LEU A 3 -19.87 -19.13 6.77
N VAL A 4 -20.64 -18.60 7.71
CA VAL A 4 -21.55 -17.49 7.45
C VAL A 4 -20.80 -16.21 7.77
N LEU A 5 -20.68 -15.34 6.77
CA LEU A 5 -20.11 -14.01 6.88
C LEU A 5 -21.23 -12.96 6.85
N GLU A 6 -21.17 -12.01 7.77
CA GLU A 6 -21.92 -10.76 7.67
C GLU A 6 -20.99 -9.66 7.18
N ILE A 7 -21.38 -9.00 6.10
CA ILE A 7 -20.58 -7.95 5.45
C ILE A 7 -21.37 -6.66 5.53
N ALA A 8 -20.77 -5.62 6.07
CA ALA A 8 -21.38 -4.31 6.23
C ALA A 8 -20.45 -3.22 5.69
N PHE A 9 -20.99 -2.28 4.92
CA PHE A 9 -20.20 -1.14 4.41
C PHE A 9 -20.57 0.14 5.13
N ASP A 10 -19.58 1.03 5.30
CA ASP A 10 -19.74 2.43 5.73
C ASP A 10 -20.63 2.59 6.98
N GLY A 11 -20.27 1.90 8.07
CA GLY A 11 -21.03 1.93 9.33
C GLY A 11 -22.30 1.08 9.35
N GLY A 12 -22.53 0.26 8.31
CA GLY A 12 -23.55 -0.77 8.28
C GLY A 12 -24.91 -0.35 7.74
N VAL A 13 -24.94 0.70 6.90
CA VAL A 13 -26.13 1.10 6.14
C VAL A 13 -26.64 -0.05 5.25
N THR A 14 -25.72 -0.83 4.67
CA THR A 14 -26.05 -2.05 3.93
C THR A 14 -25.38 -3.25 4.61
N ARG A 15 -26.18 -4.28 4.91
CA ARG A 15 -25.68 -5.56 5.45
C ARG A 15 -26.04 -6.69 4.49
N THR A 16 -25.07 -7.53 4.17
CA THR A 16 -25.26 -8.73 3.35
C THR A 16 -24.75 -9.94 4.10
N ARG A 17 -25.54 -11.00 4.13
CA ARG A 17 -25.12 -12.31 4.66
C ARG A 17 -24.69 -13.20 3.51
N ARG A 18 -23.53 -13.85 3.63
CA ARG A 18 -23.03 -14.81 2.63
C ARG A 18 -22.51 -16.07 3.28
N GLU A 19 -22.78 -17.21 2.66
CA GLU A 19 -22.08 -18.45 2.96
C GLU A 19 -20.83 -18.54 2.09
N ALA A 20 -19.71 -18.95 2.70
CA ALA A 20 -18.46 -19.08 1.99
C ALA A 20 -17.70 -20.33 2.44
N ALA A 21 -17.10 -21.02 1.48
CA ALA A 21 -16.22 -22.14 1.77
C ALA A 21 -14.85 -21.62 2.22
N THR A 22 -14.29 -22.26 3.24
CA THR A 22 -12.92 -22.02 3.67
C THR A 22 -11.97 -22.96 2.93
N THR A 23 -10.90 -22.42 2.38
CA THR A 23 -9.83 -23.18 1.73
C THR A 23 -8.48 -22.74 2.32
N GLY A 24 -7.76 -23.67 2.96
CA GLY A 24 -6.45 -23.36 3.57
C GLY A 24 -6.49 -22.25 4.64
N GLY A 25 -7.61 -22.09 5.35
CA GLY A 25 -7.80 -21.00 6.32
C GLY A 25 -8.26 -19.67 5.72
N SER A 26 -8.36 -19.56 4.39
CA SER A 26 -8.79 -18.34 3.70
C SER A 26 -10.20 -18.46 3.11
N ILE A 27 -10.85 -17.32 2.89
CA ILE A 27 -12.13 -17.20 2.20
C ILE A 27 -11.98 -16.20 1.05
N LEU A 28 -12.35 -16.61 -0.16
CA LEU A 28 -12.49 -15.71 -1.31
C LEU A 28 -13.96 -15.41 -1.55
N LEU A 29 -14.31 -14.12 -1.55
CA LEU A 29 -15.64 -13.65 -1.93
C LEU A 29 -15.58 -12.94 -3.27
N THR A 30 -16.44 -13.35 -4.20
CA THR A 30 -16.58 -12.70 -5.51
C THR A 30 -17.94 -12.03 -5.66
N GLY A 31 -18.00 -11.00 -6.52
CA GLY A 31 -19.25 -10.27 -6.80
C GLY A 31 -19.82 -9.54 -5.57
N VAL A 32 -18.96 -9.12 -4.64
CA VAL A 32 -19.33 -8.20 -3.56
C VAL A 32 -19.41 -6.80 -4.16
N LYS A 33 -20.58 -6.16 -4.07
CA LYS A 33 -20.82 -4.82 -4.59
C LYS A 33 -20.68 -3.80 -3.46
N VAL A 34 -19.85 -2.78 -3.66
CA VAL A 34 -19.78 -1.62 -2.75
C VAL A 34 -21.01 -0.74 -2.98
N PRO A 35 -21.86 -0.52 -1.96
CA PRO A 35 -23.02 0.37 -2.08
C PRO A 35 -22.57 1.82 -2.31
N SER A 36 -23.27 2.55 -3.18
CA SER A 36 -22.98 3.97 -3.49
C SER A 36 -21.48 4.26 -3.68
N PRO A 37 -20.82 3.57 -4.62
CA PRO A 37 -19.37 3.58 -4.75
C PRO A 37 -18.87 4.99 -5.11
N ARG A 38 -17.89 5.48 -4.36
CA ARG A 38 -17.22 6.75 -4.63
C ARG A 38 -15.73 6.50 -4.91
N PRO A 39 -15.19 6.93 -6.05
CA PRO A 39 -13.81 6.67 -6.39
C PRO A 39 -12.87 7.49 -5.51
N TRP A 40 -11.81 6.86 -5.02
CA TRP A 40 -10.68 7.56 -4.40
C TRP A 40 -9.84 8.22 -5.50
N SER A 41 -9.41 9.46 -5.25
CA SER A 41 -8.52 10.23 -6.12
C SER A 41 -7.64 11.16 -5.30
N LEU A 42 -6.66 11.81 -5.95
CA LEU A 42 -5.76 12.76 -5.29
C LEU A 42 -6.51 14.03 -4.84
N GLU A 43 -7.51 14.46 -5.61
CA GLU A 43 -8.30 15.66 -5.32
C GLU A 43 -9.53 15.38 -4.44
N ASP A 44 -10.07 14.17 -4.51
CA ASP A 44 -11.23 13.71 -3.75
C ASP A 44 -10.95 12.30 -3.18
N PRO A 45 -10.26 12.20 -2.03
CA PRO A 45 -9.83 10.94 -1.43
C PRO A 45 -10.98 10.22 -0.71
N GLN A 46 -11.95 9.72 -1.49
CA GLN A 46 -13.11 9.01 -0.96
C GLN A 46 -12.71 7.64 -0.39
N LEU A 47 -12.92 7.47 0.91
CA LEU A 47 -12.66 6.23 1.64
C LEU A 47 -13.96 5.53 2.01
N HIS A 48 -13.95 4.22 1.91
CA HIS A 48 -15.00 3.32 2.34
C HIS A 48 -14.49 2.44 3.48
N THR A 49 -15.42 1.90 4.27
CA THR A 49 -15.11 0.84 5.24
C THR A 49 -15.89 -0.41 4.93
N VAL A 50 -15.29 -1.58 5.19
CA VAL A 50 -15.94 -2.88 5.16
C VAL A 50 -15.75 -3.57 6.50
N ALA A 51 -16.85 -3.91 7.15
CA ALA A 51 -16.87 -4.77 8.33
C ALA A 51 -17.22 -6.19 7.89
N VAL A 52 -16.39 -7.16 8.25
CA VAL A 52 -16.66 -8.59 8.03
C VAL A 52 -16.74 -9.27 9.38
N SER A 53 -17.90 -9.86 9.68
CA SER A 53 -18.18 -10.54 10.95
C SER A 53 -18.44 -12.03 10.74
N THR A 54 -17.87 -12.85 11.63
CA THR A 54 -18.08 -14.31 11.65
C THR A 54 -17.73 -14.86 13.04
N GLY A 55 -18.47 -15.87 13.51
CA GLY A 55 -18.16 -16.55 14.77
C GLY A 55 -18.06 -15.64 16.01
N GLY A 56 -18.71 -14.47 15.99
CA GLY A 56 -18.65 -13.46 17.05
C GLY A 56 -17.46 -12.48 16.97
N ALA A 57 -16.56 -12.63 16.00
CA ALA A 57 -15.50 -11.68 15.71
C ALA A 57 -15.89 -10.74 14.56
N THR A 58 -15.35 -9.52 14.56
CA THR A 58 -15.50 -8.54 13.47
C THR A 58 -14.17 -7.90 13.15
N VAL A 59 -13.82 -7.85 11.88
CA VAL A 59 -12.70 -7.05 11.35
C VAL A 59 -13.30 -5.90 10.55
N ILE A 60 -12.72 -4.71 10.69
CA ILE A 60 -13.12 -3.52 9.93
C ILE A 60 -11.90 -3.03 9.19
N GLU A 61 -12.00 -2.95 7.87
CA GLU A 61 -10.94 -2.40 7.03
C GLU A 61 -11.41 -1.18 6.26
N ARG A 62 -10.50 -0.23 6.10
CA ARG A 62 -10.69 0.95 5.26
C ARG A 62 -10.04 0.72 3.90
N PHE A 63 -10.67 1.20 2.85
CA PHE A 63 -10.16 1.07 1.48
C PHE A 63 -10.66 2.22 0.60
N GLY A 64 -10.07 2.36 -0.59
CA GLY A 64 -10.50 3.32 -1.60
C GLY A 64 -10.65 2.67 -2.98
N LEU A 65 -11.65 3.12 -3.74
CA LEU A 65 -11.94 2.60 -5.08
C LEU A 65 -11.12 3.38 -6.12
N ARG A 66 -10.04 2.78 -6.63
CA ARG A 66 -9.13 3.47 -7.57
C ARG A 66 -8.48 2.53 -8.55
N HIS A 67 -8.18 3.05 -9.74
CA HIS A 67 -7.47 2.33 -10.80
C HIS A 67 -6.32 3.16 -11.35
N TRP A 68 -5.10 2.68 -11.14
CA TRP A 68 -3.89 3.21 -11.76
C TRP A 68 -3.62 2.47 -13.07
N SER A 69 -3.22 3.20 -14.10
CA SER A 69 -2.83 2.63 -15.39
C SER A 69 -1.64 3.37 -15.98
N ALA A 70 -0.75 2.65 -16.65
CA ALA A 70 0.33 3.23 -17.44
C ALA A 70 0.14 2.85 -18.91
N ASP A 71 0.26 3.83 -19.80
CA ASP A 71 0.24 3.63 -21.24
C ASP A 71 1.66 3.68 -21.78
N SER A 72 2.15 2.55 -22.32
CA SER A 72 3.49 2.44 -22.89
C SER A 72 3.68 3.26 -24.16
N ALA A 73 2.62 3.48 -24.96
CA ALA A 73 2.70 4.25 -26.19
C ALA A 73 2.88 5.74 -25.91
N SER A 74 2.17 6.28 -24.91
CA SER A 74 2.30 7.69 -24.51
C SER A 74 3.28 7.93 -23.37
N SER A 75 3.77 6.87 -22.70
CA SER A 75 4.60 6.94 -21.49
C SER A 75 3.94 7.78 -20.37
N ARG A 76 2.62 7.66 -20.23
CA ARG A 76 1.82 8.42 -19.24
C ARG A 76 1.18 7.50 -18.23
N VAL A 77 1.14 7.97 -16.99
CA VAL A 77 0.35 7.37 -15.91
C VAL A 77 -0.99 8.09 -15.80
N ALA A 78 -2.04 7.33 -15.52
CA ALA A 78 -3.37 7.83 -15.27
C ALA A 78 -3.98 7.22 -14.01
N LEU A 79 -4.76 8.02 -13.29
CA LEU A 79 -5.61 7.62 -12.17
C LEU A 79 -7.07 7.75 -12.62
N ASN A 80 -7.82 6.65 -12.50
CA ASN A 80 -9.24 6.59 -12.90
C ASN A 80 -9.47 7.09 -14.34
N GLY A 81 -8.54 6.78 -15.25
CA GLY A 81 -8.59 7.16 -16.66
C GLY A 81 -8.15 8.59 -16.98
N ARG A 82 -7.72 9.37 -15.98
CA ARG A 82 -7.22 10.74 -16.16
C ARG A 82 -5.71 10.77 -16.00
N VAL A 83 -4.99 11.32 -16.98
CA VAL A 83 -3.53 11.47 -16.91
C VAL A 83 -3.17 12.35 -15.72
N VAL A 84 -2.23 11.90 -14.90
CA VAL A 84 -1.75 12.62 -13.72
C VAL A 84 -0.27 12.94 -13.89
N LYS A 85 0.12 14.14 -13.45
CA LYS A 85 1.52 14.49 -13.24
C LYS A 85 1.82 14.34 -11.75
N LEU A 86 2.83 13.53 -11.42
CA LEU A 86 3.28 13.33 -10.05
C LEU A 86 4.30 14.43 -9.69
N HIS A 87 4.04 15.15 -8.61
CA HIS A 87 4.95 16.08 -7.95
C HIS A 87 5.38 15.41 -6.64
N GLY A 88 6.60 14.86 -6.68
CA GLY A 88 7.07 13.84 -5.76
C GLY A 88 8.21 14.25 -4.85
N TRP A 89 8.20 13.76 -3.61
CA TRP A 89 9.30 13.86 -2.65
C TRP A 89 9.66 12.47 -2.12
N ASN A 90 10.96 12.25 -1.84
CA ASN A 90 11.37 11.10 -1.02
C ASN A 90 11.19 11.49 0.45
N HIS A 91 10.56 10.63 1.23
CA HIS A 91 10.35 10.81 2.66
C HIS A 91 11.14 9.75 3.42
N HIS A 92 12.01 10.21 4.31
CA HIS A 92 12.59 9.40 5.37
C HIS A 92 11.88 9.76 6.67
N THR A 93 11.48 8.75 7.44
CA THR A 93 10.95 8.95 8.78
C THR A 93 12.08 9.37 9.71
N GLN A 94 12.29 10.68 9.85
CA GLN A 94 13.36 11.23 10.68
C GLN A 94 13.03 12.62 11.22
N TRP A 95 13.07 12.75 12.55
CA TRP A 95 12.88 14.01 13.27
C TRP A 95 14.06 14.27 14.23
N PRO A 96 14.45 15.54 14.47
CA PRO A 96 15.65 15.87 15.25
C PRO A 96 15.64 15.36 16.71
N ASP A 97 14.46 15.27 17.31
CA ASP A 97 14.22 14.96 18.71
C ASP A 97 13.73 13.53 18.95
N THR A 98 12.97 12.96 18.01
CA THR A 98 12.37 11.62 18.10
C THR A 98 12.99 10.59 17.15
N GLY A 99 13.94 10.99 16.31
CA GLY A 99 14.60 10.11 15.35
C GLY A 99 13.58 9.45 14.40
N ALA A 100 13.62 8.12 14.31
CA ALA A 100 12.73 7.34 13.45
C ALA A 100 11.37 6.97 14.11
N SER A 101 11.02 7.62 15.23
CA SER A 101 9.77 7.36 15.97
C SER A 101 8.93 8.64 16.08
N PRO A 102 8.41 9.17 14.96
CA PRO A 102 7.69 10.43 14.95
C PRO A 102 6.41 10.38 15.80
N THR A 103 6.07 11.52 16.39
CA THR A 103 4.74 11.73 16.99
C THR A 103 3.68 11.93 15.91
N ALA A 104 2.40 11.91 16.31
CA ALA A 104 1.31 12.19 15.39
C ALA A 104 1.41 13.62 14.81
N GLU A 105 1.77 14.60 15.64
CA GLU A 105 1.93 16.00 15.24
C GLU A 105 3.08 16.19 14.26
N GLN A 106 4.15 15.42 14.42
CA GLN A 106 5.29 15.39 13.51
C GLN A 106 4.88 14.83 12.14
N MET A 107 4.16 13.70 12.10
CA MET A 107 3.61 13.18 10.84
C MET A 107 2.64 14.20 10.18
N ASP A 108 1.76 14.83 10.96
CA ASP A 108 0.85 15.86 10.43
C ASP A 108 1.63 17.07 9.89
N GLY A 109 2.75 17.43 10.53
CA GLY A 109 3.69 18.45 10.09
C GLY A 109 4.34 18.12 8.74
N ASP A 110 4.84 16.89 8.58
CA ASP A 110 5.42 16.40 7.32
C ASP A 110 4.39 16.47 6.19
N LEU A 111 3.18 15.94 6.42
CA LEU A 111 2.10 15.98 5.43
C LEU A 111 1.74 17.43 5.05
N ARG A 112 1.65 18.32 6.02
CA ARG A 112 1.36 19.74 5.77
C ARG A 112 2.42 20.37 4.88
N LEU A 113 3.71 20.15 5.17
CA LEU A 113 4.81 20.69 4.37
C LEU A 113 4.78 20.16 2.92
N LEU A 114 4.51 18.86 2.74
CA LEU A 114 4.35 18.26 1.42
C LEU A 114 3.20 18.93 0.64
N ARG A 115 2.05 19.11 1.27
CA ARG A 115 0.89 19.76 0.63
C ARG A 115 1.15 21.23 0.29
N GLU A 116 1.79 21.98 1.19
CA GLU A 116 2.20 23.37 0.97
C GLU A 116 3.20 23.49 -0.20
N ALA A 117 4.07 22.50 -0.38
CA ALA A 117 4.97 22.41 -1.52
C ALA A 117 4.29 21.98 -2.84
N GLY A 118 2.99 21.66 -2.81
CA GLY A 118 2.24 21.19 -3.97
C GLY A 118 2.48 19.72 -4.33
N ALA A 119 2.95 18.92 -3.36
CA ALA A 119 3.12 17.49 -3.53
C ALA A 119 1.78 16.77 -3.68
N ASN A 120 1.77 15.77 -4.56
CA ASN A 120 0.69 14.79 -4.69
C ASN A 120 1.23 13.34 -4.73
N TYR A 121 2.54 13.19 -4.48
CA TYR A 121 3.24 11.92 -4.49
C TYR A 121 4.37 11.88 -3.45
N VAL A 122 4.54 10.74 -2.80
CA VAL A 122 5.64 10.48 -1.87
C VAL A 122 6.26 9.12 -2.20
N ARG A 123 7.59 9.02 -2.07
CA ARG A 123 8.30 7.75 -2.03
C ARG A 123 8.81 7.51 -0.61
N GLY A 124 8.41 6.40 0.01
CA GLY A 124 8.85 5.99 1.34
C GLY A 124 10.26 5.41 1.30
N ALA A 125 11.28 6.25 1.44
CA ALA A 125 12.67 5.85 1.31
C ALA A 125 13.22 5.28 2.65
N HIS A 126 13.93 4.15 2.73
CA HIS A 126 14.00 3.03 1.78
C HIS A 126 13.62 1.74 2.51
N TYR A 127 12.41 1.74 3.06
CA TYR A 127 11.92 0.76 4.01
C TYR A 127 10.39 0.86 4.15
N PRO A 128 9.75 -0.17 4.73
CA PRO A 128 8.32 -0.14 5.01
C PRO A 128 7.93 1.04 5.89
N GLN A 129 6.85 1.73 5.55
CA GLN A 129 6.38 2.91 6.27
C GLN A 129 5.38 2.56 7.36
N ASP A 130 5.28 3.46 8.34
CA ASP A 130 4.31 3.36 9.43
C ASP A 130 2.87 3.39 8.88
N GLN A 131 2.01 2.47 9.32
CA GLN A 131 0.60 2.43 8.91
C GLN A 131 -0.14 3.74 9.23
N ARG A 132 0.25 4.44 10.31
CA ARG A 132 -0.29 5.76 10.67
C ARG A 132 0.09 6.84 9.65
N TRP A 133 1.19 6.67 8.94
CA TRP A 133 1.58 7.55 7.84
C TRP A 133 0.77 7.23 6.58
N LEU A 134 0.63 5.95 6.23
CA LEU A 134 -0.19 5.52 5.09
C LEU A 134 -1.66 5.94 5.24
N ASP A 135 -2.22 5.82 6.44
CA ASP A 135 -3.55 6.33 6.78
C ASP A 135 -3.72 7.82 6.47
N ARG A 136 -2.71 8.64 6.77
CA ARG A 136 -2.71 10.08 6.47
C ARG A 136 -2.63 10.33 4.97
N LEU A 137 -1.84 9.54 4.24
CA LEU A 137 -1.74 9.67 2.78
C LEU A 137 -3.05 9.30 2.08
N ASP A 138 -3.72 8.25 2.56
CA ASP A 138 -5.06 7.86 2.11
C ASP A 138 -6.07 8.99 2.28
N GLU A 139 -6.10 9.60 3.46
CA GLU A 139 -7.01 10.70 3.81
C GLU A 139 -6.67 12.00 3.08
N ALA A 140 -5.39 12.24 2.79
CA ALA A 140 -4.92 13.45 2.16
C ALA A 140 -5.04 13.46 0.63
N GLY A 141 -5.27 12.30 0.01
CA GLY A 141 -5.20 12.16 -1.45
C GLY A 141 -3.77 12.27 -1.97
N MET A 142 -2.82 11.61 -1.30
CA MET A 142 -1.42 11.56 -1.70
C MET A 142 -1.10 10.18 -2.27
N ALA A 143 -0.53 10.11 -3.48
CA ALA A 143 -0.04 8.84 -4.00
C ALA A 143 1.29 8.44 -3.32
N MET A 144 1.51 7.15 -3.16
CA MET A 144 2.65 6.62 -2.43
C MET A 144 3.37 5.52 -3.22
N TRP A 145 4.71 5.55 -3.17
CA TRP A 145 5.57 4.41 -3.46
C TRP A 145 6.02 3.82 -2.15
N GLU A 146 5.52 2.63 -1.85
CA GLU A 146 5.88 1.82 -0.70
C GLU A 146 6.99 0.84 -1.10
N GLU A 147 8.03 0.66 -0.30
CA GLU A 147 9.15 -0.21 -0.68
C GLU A 147 9.72 -1.03 0.47
N THR A 148 10.29 -2.19 0.13
CA THR A 148 11.01 -3.02 1.10
C THR A 148 12.34 -2.40 1.50
N LEU A 149 12.89 -2.86 2.62
CA LEU A 149 14.21 -2.47 3.09
C LEU A 149 15.28 -2.99 2.14
N GLY A 150 16.08 -2.09 1.57
CA GLY A 150 17.25 -2.55 0.84
C GLY A 150 18.09 -1.47 0.18
N PRO A 151 18.50 -0.41 0.90
CA PRO A 151 19.47 0.53 0.35
C PRO A 151 20.81 -0.17 0.13
N SER A 152 21.44 0.10 -1.03
CA SER A 152 22.83 -0.28 -1.33
C SER A 152 23.10 -1.80 -1.24
N THR A 153 22.13 -2.61 -1.67
CA THR A 153 22.26 -4.08 -1.72
C THR A 153 23.34 -4.49 -2.73
N THR A 154 24.15 -5.53 -2.46
CA THR A 154 25.19 -6.01 -3.41
C THR A 154 24.78 -7.27 -4.18
N VAL A 155 25.56 -7.67 -5.18
CA VAL A 155 25.31 -8.92 -5.93
C VAL A 155 25.41 -10.13 -4.99
N GLU A 156 26.35 -10.12 -4.06
CA GLU A 156 26.54 -11.19 -3.07
C GLU A 156 25.32 -11.34 -2.18
N ASN A 157 24.70 -10.23 -1.75
CA ASN A 157 23.44 -10.28 -1.00
C ASN A 157 22.32 -10.92 -1.84
N LEU A 158 22.17 -10.51 -3.11
CA LEU A 158 21.13 -11.02 -4.00
C LEU A 158 21.34 -12.49 -4.42
N GLN A 159 22.55 -13.03 -4.24
CA GLN A 159 22.85 -14.45 -4.46
C GLN A 159 22.69 -15.31 -3.19
N ASP A 160 22.54 -14.70 -2.01
CA ASP A 160 22.36 -15.42 -0.75
C ASP A 160 20.88 -15.78 -0.52
N TRP A 161 20.46 -16.88 -1.17
CA TRP A 161 19.13 -17.47 -1.01
C TRP A 161 18.91 -18.18 0.33
N GLY A 162 19.98 -18.47 1.08
CA GLY A 162 19.90 -19.11 2.38
C GLY A 162 19.51 -18.14 3.50
N TYR A 163 19.88 -16.87 3.35
CA TYR A 163 19.67 -15.86 4.38
C TYR A 163 19.08 -14.56 3.81
N PHE A 164 19.82 -13.77 3.03
CA PHE A 164 19.38 -12.43 2.64
C PHE A 164 18.07 -12.46 1.83
N MET A 165 18.02 -13.18 0.72
CA MET A 165 16.83 -13.22 -0.13
C MET A 165 15.63 -13.87 0.57
N LYS A 166 15.87 -14.84 1.46
CA LYS A 166 14.81 -15.44 2.27
C LYS A 166 14.09 -14.37 3.11
N TYR A 167 14.83 -13.53 3.82
CA TYR A 167 14.22 -12.50 4.66
C TYR A 167 13.69 -11.31 3.87
N GLN A 168 14.27 -11.01 2.70
CA GLN A 168 13.70 -10.02 1.80
C GLN A 168 12.32 -10.43 1.28
N LEU A 169 12.17 -11.67 0.82
CA LEU A 169 10.87 -12.19 0.38
C LEU A 169 9.86 -12.25 1.53
N GLN A 170 10.31 -12.64 2.73
CA GLN A 170 9.45 -12.59 3.91
C GLN A 170 8.98 -11.15 4.20
N GLN A 171 9.86 -10.16 4.11
CA GLN A 171 9.48 -8.77 4.30
C GLN A 171 8.52 -8.28 3.19
N LEU A 172 8.69 -8.72 1.94
CA LEU A 172 7.75 -8.43 0.87
C LEU A 172 6.34 -8.87 1.24
N ASP A 173 6.21 -10.13 1.69
CA ASP A 173 4.93 -10.70 2.10
C ASP A 173 4.33 -9.89 3.26
N GLU A 174 5.13 -9.55 4.28
CA GLU A 174 4.68 -8.74 5.42
C GLU A 174 4.20 -7.33 5.01
N VAL A 175 4.91 -6.68 4.10
CA VAL A 175 4.55 -5.34 3.59
C VAL A 175 3.27 -5.39 2.78
N LEU A 176 3.15 -6.37 1.89
CA LEU A 176 1.94 -6.55 1.08
C LEU A 176 0.75 -6.85 2.00
N ASP A 177 0.86 -7.83 2.89
CA ASP A 177 -0.21 -8.25 3.79
C ASP A 177 -0.72 -7.11 4.67
N THR A 178 0.18 -6.25 5.15
CA THR A 178 -0.19 -5.14 6.04
C THR A 178 -0.72 -3.94 5.26
N SER A 179 -0.18 -3.65 4.08
CA SER A 179 -0.37 -2.35 3.44
C SER A 179 -1.26 -2.38 2.19
N LEU A 180 -1.64 -3.57 1.67
CA LEU A 180 -2.38 -3.70 0.40
C LEU A 180 -3.72 -2.95 0.34
N ASN A 181 -4.34 -2.67 1.50
CA ASN A 181 -5.65 -2.01 1.57
C ASN A 181 -5.56 -0.48 1.45
N HIS A 182 -4.37 0.12 1.54
CA HIS A 182 -4.17 1.56 1.41
C HIS A 182 -4.34 2.03 -0.06
N PRO A 183 -5.40 2.81 -0.40
CA PRO A 183 -5.57 3.32 -1.75
C PRO A 183 -4.48 4.29 -2.21
N SER A 184 -3.79 4.97 -1.27
CA SER A 184 -2.65 5.85 -1.56
C SER A 184 -1.50 5.12 -2.27
N ILE A 185 -1.28 3.84 -1.95
CA ILE A 185 -0.19 3.06 -2.56
C ILE A 185 -0.49 2.86 -4.05
N MET A 186 0.38 3.46 -4.86
CA MET A 186 0.38 3.40 -6.32
C MET A 186 1.42 2.39 -6.81
N THR A 187 2.55 2.26 -6.12
CA THR A 187 3.71 1.50 -6.58
C THR A 187 4.36 0.78 -5.41
N TRP A 188 4.81 -0.45 -5.68
CA TRP A 188 5.63 -1.24 -4.77
C TRP A 188 7.07 -1.25 -5.29
N GLY A 189 8.01 -0.89 -4.44
CA GLY A 189 9.44 -0.90 -4.74
C GLY A 189 10.15 -2.10 -4.13
N TRP A 190 11.15 -2.58 -4.86
CA TRP A 190 12.02 -3.67 -4.46
C TRP A 190 13.46 -3.17 -4.49
N PHE A 191 14.04 -3.02 -3.30
CA PHE A 191 15.38 -2.44 -3.07
C PHE A 191 15.53 -0.96 -3.48
N ASN A 192 16.64 -0.36 -3.04
CA ASN A 192 17.13 0.94 -3.50
C ASN A 192 18.61 0.81 -3.83
N GLU A 193 19.05 1.31 -4.99
CA GLU A 193 20.45 1.21 -5.45
C GLU A 193 20.99 -0.24 -5.50
N GLY A 194 20.14 -1.21 -5.82
CA GLY A 194 20.59 -2.58 -6.07
C GLY A 194 21.29 -2.71 -7.44
N PRO A 195 22.08 -3.77 -7.66
CA PRO A 195 22.89 -3.97 -8.86
C PRO A 195 22.05 -4.51 -10.03
N SER A 196 21.01 -3.77 -10.44
CA SER A 196 20.06 -4.18 -11.49
C SER A 196 20.68 -4.27 -12.89
N ASP A 197 21.90 -3.75 -13.05
CA ASP A 197 22.70 -3.83 -14.27
C ASP A 197 23.53 -5.13 -14.36
N ASN A 198 23.58 -5.92 -13.29
CA ASN A 198 24.33 -7.17 -13.25
C ASN A 198 23.43 -8.39 -13.45
N ALA A 199 23.74 -9.21 -14.46
CA ALA A 199 22.97 -10.42 -14.78
C ALA A 199 22.87 -11.43 -13.63
N LEU A 200 23.84 -11.44 -12.71
CA LEU A 200 23.83 -12.29 -11.51
C LEU A 200 22.76 -11.88 -10.50
N ALA A 201 22.29 -10.63 -10.55
CA ALA A 201 21.23 -10.11 -9.70
C ALA A 201 19.81 -10.39 -10.25
N CYS A 202 19.68 -10.67 -11.55
CA CYS A 202 18.39 -10.88 -12.21
C CYS A 202 17.46 -11.88 -11.49
N PRO A 203 17.94 -13.04 -10.97
CA PRO A 203 17.08 -13.97 -10.25
C PRO A 203 16.39 -13.36 -9.02
N ALA A 204 17.03 -12.43 -8.32
CA ALA A 204 16.45 -11.77 -7.16
C ALA A 204 15.33 -10.78 -7.53
N TYR A 205 15.48 -10.05 -8.64
CA TYR A 205 14.43 -9.16 -9.15
C TYR A 205 13.26 -9.94 -9.77
N ALA A 206 13.52 -11.11 -10.35
CA ALA A 206 12.49 -11.98 -10.93
C ALA A 206 11.68 -12.76 -9.87
N ALA A 207 12.14 -12.78 -8.62
CA ALA A 207 11.45 -13.43 -7.50
C ALA A 207 10.48 -12.50 -6.75
N CYS A 208 10.57 -11.19 -6.99
CA CYS A 208 9.62 -10.18 -6.52
C CYS A 208 8.33 -10.22 -7.36
#